data_AF-A0A9N7N6G1-F1
#
_entry.id   AF-A0A9N7N6G1-F1
#
_cell.length_a   1.000
_cell.length_b   1.000
_cell.length_c   1.000
_cell.angle_alpha   90.00
_cell.angle_beta   90.00
_cell.angle_gamma   90.00
#
_symmetry.space_group_name_H-M   'P 1'
#
loop_
_entity.id
_entity.type
_entity.pdbx_description
1 polymer ?
#
loop_
_entity_poly.entity_id
_entity_poly.type
_entity_poly.pdbx_seq_one_letter_code
_entity_poly.pdbx_strand_id
1 'polypeptide(L)'
;VNWNDLGQPIEPYGSMFVSTIGNVVRENIPITIDDWRNKDLDVSKDLIWNILLESFKIGEEHRRFVMKEAGKLHRRFRSELTRDFVKDAEGNINEHPPSCYARMITKEEWKTFVEKRTGVSFQEISNQNRQRASNPMYPYRASRMGYARLEQKMIKESALEVKRLPCHKVWKAARVNKDGIIENENVQKVWNEC
;
A
#
# COMPACT_ATOMS: atom_id res chain seq x y z
N VAL A 1 -11.15 0.95 -15.71
CA VAL A 1 -10.20 0.01 -15.04
C VAL A 1 -10.80 -1.38 -15.12
N ASN A 2 -9.97 -2.43 -15.20
CA ASN A 2 -10.46 -3.81 -15.18
C ASN A 2 -10.44 -4.35 -13.75
N TRP A 3 -11.41 -5.18 -13.42
CA TRP A 3 -11.61 -5.71 -12.07
C TRP A 3 -11.77 -7.23 -12.10
N ASN A 4 -11.28 -7.92 -11.08
CA ASN A 4 -11.60 -9.33 -10.86
C ASN A 4 -12.93 -9.50 -10.09
N ASP A 5 -13.39 -10.73 -9.94
CA ASP A 5 -14.63 -11.07 -9.20
C ASP A 5 -14.59 -10.66 -7.71
N LEU A 6 -13.43 -10.31 -7.18
CA LEU A 6 -13.24 -9.79 -5.81
C LEU A 6 -13.25 -8.26 -5.74
N GLY A 7 -13.54 -7.58 -6.86
CA GLY A 7 -13.53 -6.12 -6.95
C GLY A 7 -12.13 -5.52 -6.78
N GLN A 8 -11.07 -6.23 -7.21
CA GLN A 8 -9.69 -5.76 -7.19
C GLN A 8 -9.21 -5.39 -8.59
N PRO A 9 -8.43 -4.30 -8.74
CA PRO A 9 -7.97 -3.84 -10.04
C PRO A 9 -6.92 -4.81 -10.62
N ILE A 10 -7.05 -5.10 -11.90
CA ILE A 10 -6.17 -6.01 -12.65
C ILE A 10 -5.57 -5.30 -13.87
N GLU A 11 -4.52 -5.91 -14.47
CA GLU A 11 -3.81 -5.33 -15.62
C GLU A 11 -4.71 -5.30 -16.88
N PRO A 12 -4.44 -4.40 -17.84
CA PRO A 12 -3.24 -3.54 -18.00
C PRO A 12 -3.26 -2.21 -17.25
N TYR A 13 -4.38 -1.79 -16.66
CA TYR A 13 -4.51 -0.46 -16.06
C TYR A 13 -4.54 -0.47 -14.52
N GLY A 14 -4.55 -1.64 -13.87
CA GLY A 14 -4.68 -1.74 -12.43
C GLY A 14 -3.51 -1.11 -11.67
N SER A 15 -2.28 -1.29 -12.16
CA SER A 15 -1.07 -0.66 -11.60
C SER A 15 -1.12 0.87 -11.67
N MET A 16 -1.46 1.40 -12.85
CA MET A 16 -1.62 2.82 -13.09
C MET A 16 -2.72 3.40 -12.20
N PHE A 17 -3.88 2.74 -12.11
CA PHE A 17 -4.99 3.17 -11.28
C PHE A 17 -4.60 3.30 -9.80
N VAL A 18 -3.98 2.28 -9.20
CA VAL A 18 -3.53 2.33 -7.80
C VAL A 18 -2.46 3.42 -7.59
N SER A 19 -1.59 3.64 -8.59
CA SER A 19 -0.60 4.71 -8.54
C SER A 19 -1.25 6.10 -8.58
N THR A 20 -2.27 6.29 -9.41
CA THR A 20 -3.05 7.54 -9.46
C THR A 20 -3.79 7.79 -8.15
N ILE A 21 -4.41 6.77 -7.54
CA ILE A 21 -5.01 6.91 -6.19
C ILE A 21 -3.94 7.46 -5.22
N GLY A 22 -2.73 6.89 -5.25
CA GLY A 22 -1.63 7.33 -4.39
C GLY A 22 -1.23 8.79 -4.61
N ASN A 23 -1.20 9.26 -5.86
CA ASN A 23 -0.91 10.66 -6.18
C ASN A 23 -1.99 11.60 -5.64
N VAL A 24 -3.26 11.34 -5.98
CA VAL A 24 -4.38 12.19 -5.57
C VAL A 24 -4.49 12.23 -4.04
N VAL A 25 -4.25 11.12 -3.35
CA VAL A 25 -4.23 11.06 -1.88
C VAL A 25 -3.12 11.93 -1.29
N ARG A 26 -1.92 11.94 -1.88
CA ARG A 26 -0.80 12.76 -1.39
C ARG A 26 -1.06 14.25 -1.51
N GLU A 27 -1.81 14.64 -2.54
CA GLU A 27 -2.16 16.04 -2.80
C GLU A 27 -3.32 16.54 -1.93
N ASN A 28 -4.24 15.66 -1.53
CA ASN A 28 -5.53 16.07 -0.94
C ASN A 28 -5.71 15.67 0.53
N ILE A 29 -4.83 14.83 1.10
CA ILE A 29 -4.94 14.37 2.49
C ILE A 29 -3.72 14.84 3.31
N PRO A 30 -3.93 15.69 4.33
CA PRO A 30 -2.85 16.15 5.20
C PRO A 30 -2.06 15.02 5.85
N ILE A 31 -0.75 15.18 5.95
CA ILE A 31 0.13 14.20 6.61
C ILE A 31 0.00 14.20 8.14
N THR A 32 -0.66 15.22 8.70
CA THR A 32 -0.91 15.40 10.14
C THR A 32 -2.01 14.48 10.67
N ILE A 33 -2.89 13.96 9.79
CA ILE A 33 -4.01 13.11 10.16
C ILE A 33 -3.57 11.64 10.16
N ASP A 34 -3.82 10.94 11.27
CA ASP A 34 -3.39 9.56 11.46
C ASP A 34 -4.47 8.53 11.18
N ASP A 35 -5.70 8.89 11.54
CA ASP A 35 -6.84 7.99 11.43
C ASP A 35 -7.61 8.32 10.15
N TRP A 36 -7.57 7.38 9.20
CA TRP A 36 -8.35 7.46 7.97
C TRP A 36 -9.87 7.54 8.22
N ARG A 37 -10.32 7.09 9.39
CA ARG A 37 -11.73 7.15 9.81
C ARG A 37 -12.13 8.53 10.33
N ASN A 38 -11.21 9.49 10.41
CA ASN A 38 -11.56 10.85 10.77
C ASN A 38 -12.59 11.40 9.77
N LYS A 39 -13.68 11.97 10.29
CA LYS A 39 -14.78 12.58 9.52
C LYS A 39 -14.37 13.90 8.87
N ASP A 40 -13.36 14.58 9.42
CA ASP A 40 -12.81 15.80 8.80
C ASP A 40 -12.23 15.54 7.41
N LEU A 41 -11.92 14.27 7.10
CA LEU A 41 -11.45 13.85 5.79
C LEU A 41 -12.59 13.62 4.78
N ASP A 42 -13.85 13.65 5.17
CA ASP A 42 -14.95 13.21 4.29
C ASP A 42 -15.06 14.08 3.03
N VAL A 43 -14.90 15.40 3.16
CA VAL A 43 -14.85 16.32 2.01
C VAL A 43 -13.67 15.97 1.08
N SER A 44 -12.48 15.74 1.64
CA SER A 44 -11.30 15.37 0.83
C SER A 44 -11.42 13.97 0.21
N LYS A 45 -12.08 13.02 0.88
CA LYS A 45 -12.36 11.68 0.34
C LYS A 45 -13.32 11.75 -0.84
N ASP A 46 -14.33 12.61 -0.75
CA ASP A 46 -15.26 12.83 -1.86
C ASP A 46 -14.58 13.54 -3.03
N LEU A 47 -13.69 14.50 -2.76
CA LEU A 47 -12.85 15.11 -3.80
C LEU A 47 -11.96 14.06 -4.49
N ILE A 48 -11.29 13.19 -3.73
CA ILE A 48 -10.49 12.09 -4.29
C ILE A 48 -11.35 11.19 -5.19
N TRP A 49 -12.57 10.85 -4.74
CA TRP A 49 -13.49 10.03 -5.53
C TRP A 49 -13.84 10.69 -6.86
N ASN A 50 -14.19 11.98 -6.84
CA ASN A 50 -14.59 12.74 -8.02
C ASN A 50 -13.43 12.88 -9.03
N ILE A 51 -12.22 13.19 -8.56
CA ILE A 51 -11.02 13.26 -9.43
C ILE A 51 -10.77 11.90 -10.13
N LEU A 52 -11.00 10.79 -9.42
CA LEU A 52 -10.83 9.45 -10.01
C LEU A 52 -11.92 9.12 -11.02
N LEU A 53 -13.16 9.59 -10.82
CA LEU A 53 -14.25 9.43 -11.79
C LEU A 53 -13.98 10.18 -13.10
N GLU A 54 -13.33 11.35 -13.03
CA GLU A 54 -12.92 12.10 -14.22
C GLU A 54 -11.84 11.37 -15.04
N SER A 55 -10.94 10.67 -14.35
CA SER A 55 -9.79 10.00 -14.97
C SER A 55 -10.08 8.56 -15.40
N PHE A 56 -11.03 7.88 -14.75
CA PHE A 56 -11.28 6.46 -14.94
C PHE A 56 -12.77 6.13 -14.98
N LYS A 57 -13.13 5.23 -15.90
CA LYS A 57 -14.43 4.54 -15.85
C LYS A 57 -14.44 3.56 -14.68
N ILE A 58 -15.06 3.97 -13.56
CA ILE A 58 -15.27 3.19 -12.33
C ILE A 58 -16.70 3.42 -11.83
N GLY A 59 -17.34 2.36 -11.33
CA GLY A 59 -18.66 2.44 -10.71
C GLY A 59 -18.59 2.55 -9.18
N GLU A 60 -19.72 2.94 -8.58
CA GLU A 60 -19.87 3.15 -7.13
C GLU A 60 -19.60 1.87 -6.31
N GLU A 61 -19.83 0.69 -6.91
CA GLU A 61 -19.52 -0.62 -6.32
C GLU A 61 -18.04 -0.76 -5.91
N HIS A 62 -17.14 0.00 -6.54
CA HIS A 62 -15.72 0.00 -6.25
C HIS A 62 -15.28 1.10 -5.27
N ARG A 63 -16.16 2.00 -4.84
CA ARG A 63 -15.80 3.13 -3.95
C ARG A 63 -15.22 2.64 -2.63
N ARG A 64 -15.78 1.57 -2.05
CA ARG A 64 -15.26 0.96 -0.82
C ARG A 64 -13.81 0.48 -1.00
N PHE A 65 -13.50 -0.15 -2.13
CA PHE A 65 -12.14 -0.59 -2.44
C PHE A 65 -11.21 0.63 -2.54
N VAL A 66 -11.61 1.64 -3.31
CA VAL A 66 -10.81 2.85 -3.52
C VAL A 66 -10.51 3.58 -2.22
N MET A 67 -11.51 3.80 -1.36
CA MET A 67 -11.30 4.46 -0.07
C MET A 67 -10.40 3.65 0.86
N LYS A 68 -10.52 2.31 0.84
CA LYS A 68 -9.64 1.43 1.61
C LYS A 68 -8.20 1.52 1.10
N GLU A 69 -8.01 1.52 -0.21
CA GLU A 69 -6.68 1.58 -0.83
C GLU A 69 -6.03 2.95 -0.64
N ALA A 70 -6.80 4.03 -0.78
CA ALA A 70 -6.39 5.39 -0.47
C ALA A 70 -5.82 5.53 0.95
N GLY A 71 -6.54 5.03 1.95
CA GLY A 71 -6.06 5.06 3.34
C GLY A 71 -4.77 4.26 3.58
N LYS A 72 -4.60 3.12 2.89
CA LYS A 72 -3.33 2.36 2.95
C LYS A 72 -2.18 3.14 2.30
N LEU A 73 -2.43 3.75 1.15
CA LEU A 73 -1.43 4.53 0.41
C LEU A 73 -1.03 5.78 1.19
N HIS A 74 -1.97 6.46 1.84
CA HIS A 74 -1.69 7.58 2.75
C HIS A 74 -0.80 7.14 3.92
N ARG A 75 -1.17 6.05 4.60
CA ARG A 75 -0.36 5.49 5.69
C ARG A 75 1.05 5.13 5.23
N ARG A 76 1.16 4.52 4.06
CA ARG A 76 2.45 4.16 3.44
C ARG A 76 3.27 5.41 3.17
N PHE A 77 2.69 6.42 2.54
CA PHE A 77 3.36 7.70 2.26
C PHE A 77 3.91 8.34 3.53
N ARG A 78 3.11 8.43 4.59
CA ARG A 78 3.57 8.95 5.89
C ARG A 78 4.70 8.11 6.50
N SER A 79 4.70 6.80 6.26
CA SER A 79 5.78 5.92 6.73
C SER A 79 7.08 6.14 5.93
N GLU A 80 6.96 6.34 4.61
CA GLU A 80 8.08 6.69 3.73
C GLU A 80 8.66 8.07 4.12
N LEU A 81 7.82 9.08 4.35
CA LEU A 81 8.26 10.38 4.89
C LEU A 81 9.05 10.25 6.20
N THR A 82 8.58 9.39 7.10
CA THR A 82 9.24 9.19 8.40
C THR A 82 10.60 8.50 8.23
N ARG A 83 10.68 7.49 7.36
CA ARG A 83 11.90 6.71 7.14
C ARG A 83 12.96 7.52 6.39
N ASP A 84 12.56 8.25 5.37
CA ASP A 84 13.48 8.79 4.37
C ASP A 84 13.77 10.27 4.55
N PHE A 85 12.92 11.00 5.29
CA PHE A 85 12.96 12.47 5.29
C PHE A 85 12.83 13.15 6.65
N VAL A 86 12.38 12.48 7.71
CA VAL A 86 12.31 13.13 9.04
C VAL A 86 13.69 13.36 9.64
N LYS A 87 14.64 12.44 9.38
CA LYS A 87 16.04 12.57 9.81
C LYS A 87 16.98 12.51 8.62
N ASP A 88 18.08 13.25 8.68
CA ASP A 88 19.20 13.11 7.74
C ASP A 88 20.04 11.85 8.03
N ALA A 89 21.11 11.67 7.26
CA ALA A 89 22.00 10.51 7.41
C ALA A 89 22.76 10.51 8.75
N GLU A 90 23.00 11.70 9.30
CA GLU A 90 23.65 11.97 10.58
C GLU A 90 22.69 11.82 11.78
N GLY A 91 21.38 11.71 11.52
CA GLY A 91 20.33 11.52 12.51
C GLY A 91 19.72 12.83 13.04
N ASN A 92 20.07 13.98 12.48
CA ASN A 92 19.48 15.28 12.81
C ASN A 92 18.08 15.39 12.20
N ILE A 93 17.22 16.16 12.84
CA ILE A 93 15.84 16.37 12.40
C ILE A 93 15.82 17.39 11.26
N ASN A 94 15.14 17.05 10.15
CA ASN A 94 14.95 17.98 9.05
C ASN A 94 13.83 18.98 9.34
N GLU A 95 14.15 20.28 9.36
CA GLU A 95 13.19 21.36 9.67
C GLU A 95 12.22 21.68 8.53
N HIS A 96 12.52 21.24 7.31
CA HIS A 96 11.77 21.57 6.11
C HIS A 96 11.28 20.32 5.38
N PRO A 97 10.09 20.38 4.72
CA PRO A 97 9.60 19.27 3.93
C PRO A 97 10.55 18.99 2.76
N PRO A 98 10.57 17.75 2.25
CA PRO A 98 11.36 17.39 1.08
C PRO A 98 10.96 18.25 -0.13
N SER A 99 11.94 18.69 -0.91
CA SER A 99 11.71 19.54 -2.08
C SER A 99 10.73 18.91 -3.09
N CYS A 100 10.76 17.58 -3.24
CA CYS A 100 9.85 16.83 -4.10
C CYS A 100 8.38 16.86 -3.65
N TYR A 101 8.11 17.20 -2.38
CA TYR A 101 6.77 17.31 -1.80
C TYR A 101 6.42 18.73 -1.33
N ALA A 102 7.28 19.72 -1.59
CA ALA A 102 7.09 21.09 -1.12
C ALA A 102 5.80 21.77 -1.64
N ARG A 103 5.25 21.28 -2.76
CA ARG A 103 3.95 21.76 -3.28
C ARG A 103 2.74 21.16 -2.56
N MET A 104 2.92 20.03 -1.88
CA MET A 104 1.84 19.24 -1.25
C MET A 104 1.85 19.35 0.28
N ILE A 105 2.99 19.72 0.88
CA ILE A 105 3.19 19.74 2.33
C ILE A 105 3.65 21.14 2.72
N THR A 106 2.87 21.81 3.56
CA THR A 106 3.26 23.13 4.10
C THR A 106 4.34 22.98 5.18
N LYS A 107 5.03 24.09 5.51
CA LYS A 107 6.04 24.07 6.57
C LYS A 107 5.42 23.77 7.94
N GLU A 108 4.21 24.27 8.17
CA GLU A 108 3.43 24.10 9.40
C GLU A 108 2.98 22.65 9.56
N GLU A 109 2.49 22.03 8.48
CA GLU A 109 2.14 20.60 8.44
C GLU A 109 3.36 19.72 8.67
N TRP A 110 4.48 20.05 8.02
CA TRP A 110 5.73 19.32 8.19
C TRP A 110 6.22 19.36 9.64
N LYS A 111 6.25 20.55 10.25
CA LYS A 111 6.64 20.73 11.64
C LYS A 111 5.78 19.89 12.59
N THR A 112 4.45 19.99 12.45
CA THR A 112 3.49 19.20 13.25
C THR A 112 3.71 17.69 13.07
N PHE A 113 3.97 17.27 11.84
CA PHE A 113 4.25 15.88 11.53
C PHE A 113 5.55 15.39 12.17
N VAL A 114 6.64 16.15 12.04
CA VAL A 114 7.95 15.83 12.62
C VAL A 114 7.86 15.72 14.13
N GLU A 115 7.26 16.70 14.82
CA GLU A 115 7.06 16.68 16.28
C GLU A 115 6.35 15.40 16.73
N LYS A 116 5.31 14.98 15.99
CA LYS A 116 4.60 13.73 16.27
C LYS A 116 5.45 12.49 16.04
N ARG A 117 6.28 12.48 15.00
CA ARG A 117 7.15 11.34 14.64
C ARG A 117 8.38 11.22 15.53
N THR A 118 8.83 12.30 16.12
CA THR A 118 9.98 12.32 17.05
C THR A 118 9.55 12.12 18.50
N GLY A 119 8.26 12.23 18.81
CA GLY A 119 7.71 11.94 20.14
C GLY A 119 8.01 10.51 20.63
N VAL A 120 8.29 10.38 21.93
CA VAL A 120 8.70 9.12 22.59
C VAL A 120 7.68 7.99 22.36
N SER A 121 6.39 8.29 22.56
CA SER A 121 5.30 7.31 22.39
C SER A 121 5.24 6.72 20.98
N PHE A 122 5.49 7.54 19.95
CA PHE A 122 5.53 7.07 18.57
C PHE A 122 6.75 6.17 18.34
N GLN A 123 7.92 6.56 18.85
CA GLN A 123 9.15 5.78 18.68
C GLN A 123 9.05 4.40 19.34
N GLU A 124 8.48 4.31 20.53
CA GLU A 124 8.24 3.04 21.23
C GLU A 124 7.36 2.10 20.41
N ILE A 125 6.20 2.58 19.95
CA ILE A 125 5.29 1.81 19.11
C ILE A 125 5.95 1.40 17.79
N SER A 126 6.69 2.31 17.17
CA SER A 126 7.42 2.06 15.92
C SER A 126 8.46 0.95 16.09
N ASN A 127 9.24 0.98 17.17
CA ASN A 127 10.27 -0.02 17.46
C ASN A 127 9.64 -1.38 17.76
N GLN A 128 8.57 -1.44 18.56
CA GLN A 128 7.84 -2.69 18.82
C GLN A 128 7.28 -3.29 17.52
N ASN A 129 6.68 -2.47 16.65
CA ASN A 129 6.15 -2.94 15.38
C ASN A 129 7.27 -3.42 14.43
N ARG A 130 8.44 -2.77 14.45
CA ARG A 130 9.61 -3.19 13.67
C ARG A 130 10.12 -4.55 14.14
N GLN A 131 10.18 -4.79 15.44
CA GLN A 131 10.55 -6.09 16.02
C GLN A 131 9.54 -7.18 15.63
N ARG A 132 8.24 -6.88 15.67
CA ARG A 132 7.20 -7.83 15.22
C ARG A 132 7.31 -8.17 13.72
N ALA A 133 7.76 -7.22 12.90
CA ALA A 133 7.84 -7.36 11.46
C ALA A 133 9.17 -7.94 10.95
N SER A 134 10.20 -8.07 11.79
CA SER A 134 11.56 -8.44 11.35
C SER A 134 11.69 -9.88 10.88
N ASN A 135 10.88 -10.80 11.42
CA ASN A 135 10.93 -12.22 11.05
C ASN A 135 9.51 -12.77 10.80
N PRO A 136 8.89 -12.45 9.66
CA PRO A 136 7.55 -12.95 9.35
C PRO A 136 7.57 -14.47 9.16
N MET A 137 6.64 -15.17 9.81
CA MET A 137 6.53 -16.63 9.74
C MET A 137 6.35 -17.16 8.32
N TYR A 138 5.63 -16.42 7.46
CA TYR A 138 5.31 -16.81 6.08
C TYR A 138 5.61 -15.67 5.10
N PRO A 139 6.90 -15.41 4.78
CA PRO A 139 7.30 -14.27 3.95
C PRO A 139 6.71 -14.35 2.54
N TYR A 140 6.14 -13.24 2.06
CA TYR A 140 5.68 -13.12 0.67
C TYR A 140 6.86 -12.85 -0.27
N ARG A 141 6.88 -13.48 -1.45
CA ARG A 141 7.99 -13.43 -2.42
C ARG A 141 7.63 -12.93 -3.82
N ALA A 142 6.35 -12.86 -4.19
CA ALA A 142 5.91 -12.40 -5.51
C ALA A 142 5.94 -10.86 -5.71
N SER A 143 6.96 -10.19 -5.14
CA SER A 143 7.33 -8.78 -5.36
C SER A 143 6.15 -7.78 -5.26
N ARG A 144 6.14 -6.74 -6.09
CA ARG A 144 5.12 -5.67 -6.10
C ARG A 144 3.81 -6.07 -6.78
N MET A 145 3.68 -7.29 -7.31
CA MET A 145 2.53 -7.71 -8.13
C MET A 145 1.25 -7.81 -7.28
N GLY A 146 1.35 -8.34 -6.06
CA GLY A 146 0.19 -8.66 -5.23
C GLY A 146 -0.63 -9.83 -5.78
N TYR A 147 -1.55 -10.35 -4.97
CA TYR A 147 -2.29 -11.58 -5.29
C TYR A 147 -3.19 -11.47 -6.52
N ALA A 148 -3.94 -10.37 -6.68
CA ALA A 148 -4.89 -10.23 -7.79
C ALA A 148 -4.20 -10.33 -9.17
N ARG A 149 -3.06 -9.65 -9.32
CA ARG A 149 -2.29 -9.66 -10.56
C ARG A 149 -1.47 -10.94 -10.72
N LEU A 150 -1.02 -11.54 -9.61
CA LEU A 150 -0.38 -12.85 -9.64
C LEU A 150 -1.35 -13.91 -10.16
N GLU A 151 -2.58 -13.93 -9.65
CA GLU A 151 -3.64 -14.84 -10.11
C GLU A 151 -3.98 -14.59 -11.58
N GLN A 152 -4.16 -13.33 -11.99
CA GLN A 152 -4.38 -12.97 -13.40
C GLN A 152 -3.26 -13.50 -14.30
N LYS A 153 -2.00 -13.35 -13.87
CA LYS A 153 -0.83 -13.86 -14.60
C LYS A 153 -0.88 -15.38 -14.71
N MET A 154 -1.12 -16.09 -13.60
CA MET A 154 -1.19 -17.54 -13.57
C MET A 154 -2.28 -18.10 -14.49
N ILE A 155 -3.47 -17.49 -14.49
CA ILE A 155 -4.59 -17.89 -15.36
C ILE A 155 -4.19 -17.71 -16.83
N LYS A 156 -3.61 -16.55 -17.17
CA LYS A 156 -3.15 -16.24 -18.54
C LYS A 156 -2.06 -17.20 -19.02
N GLU A 157 -1.10 -17.55 -18.17
CA GLU A 157 -0.01 -18.47 -18.51
C GLU A 157 -0.48 -19.93 -18.62
N SER A 158 -1.48 -20.32 -17.84
CA SER A 158 -2.03 -21.68 -17.85
C SER A 158 -3.08 -21.90 -18.94
N ALA A 159 -3.44 -20.86 -19.71
CA ALA A 159 -4.53 -20.86 -20.69
C ALA A 159 -5.86 -21.43 -20.16
N LEU A 160 -6.11 -21.28 -18.86
CA LEU A 160 -7.32 -21.79 -18.22
C LEU A 160 -8.48 -20.83 -18.48
N GLU A 161 -9.63 -21.36 -18.89
CA GLU A 161 -10.88 -20.60 -18.99
C GLU A 161 -11.58 -20.49 -17.61
N VAL A 162 -10.81 -20.14 -16.57
CA VAL A 162 -11.31 -19.94 -15.21
C VAL A 162 -11.18 -18.48 -14.81
N LYS A 163 -12.18 -17.96 -14.10
CA LYS A 163 -12.14 -16.60 -13.56
C LYS A 163 -11.27 -16.48 -12.31
N ARG A 164 -11.08 -17.59 -11.59
CA ARG A 164 -10.41 -17.62 -10.29
C ARG A 164 -9.69 -18.95 -10.07
N LEU A 165 -8.55 -18.90 -9.41
CA LEU A 165 -7.81 -20.06 -8.95
C LEU A 165 -8.12 -20.36 -7.48
N PRO A 166 -7.97 -21.63 -7.05
CA PRO A 166 -8.01 -21.96 -5.63
C PRO A 166 -6.98 -21.14 -4.85
N CYS A 167 -7.39 -20.59 -3.70
CA CYS A 167 -6.54 -19.69 -2.89
C CYS A 167 -5.18 -20.32 -2.55
N HIS A 168 -5.14 -21.61 -2.25
CA HIS A 168 -3.90 -22.33 -1.93
C HIS A 168 -2.90 -22.33 -3.11
N LYS A 169 -3.36 -22.40 -4.37
CA LYS A 169 -2.47 -22.34 -5.55
C LYS A 169 -1.81 -20.97 -5.68
N VAL A 170 -2.57 -19.89 -5.48
CA VAL A 170 -2.03 -18.53 -5.54
C VAL A 170 -1.13 -18.24 -4.33
N TRP A 171 -1.49 -18.77 -3.15
CA TRP A 171 -0.67 -18.69 -1.93
C TRP A 171 0.70 -19.35 -2.13
N LYS A 172 0.70 -20.53 -2.76
CA LYS A 172 1.88 -21.26 -3.17
C LYS A 172 2.73 -20.41 -4.12
N ALA A 173 2.20 -20.04 -5.28
CA ALA A 173 2.93 -19.22 -6.26
C ALA A 173 3.51 -17.91 -5.68
N ALA A 174 2.84 -17.31 -4.69
CA ALA A 174 3.29 -16.10 -4.03
C ALA A 174 4.55 -16.25 -3.16
N ARG A 175 4.99 -17.48 -2.88
CA ARG A 175 6.05 -17.81 -1.91
C ARG A 175 7.21 -18.62 -2.49
N VAL A 176 7.15 -18.88 -3.79
CA VAL A 176 8.25 -19.46 -4.54
C VAL A 176 9.11 -18.32 -5.09
N ASN A 177 10.43 -18.47 -5.02
CA ASN A 177 11.33 -17.54 -5.69
C ASN A 177 11.37 -17.83 -7.22
N LYS A 178 12.18 -17.07 -7.97
CA LYS A 178 12.27 -17.24 -9.43
C LYS A 178 12.83 -18.62 -9.84
N ASP A 179 13.61 -19.23 -8.97
CA ASP A 179 14.30 -20.51 -9.20
C ASP A 179 13.44 -21.71 -8.79
N GLY A 180 12.20 -21.48 -8.33
CA GLY A 180 11.32 -22.56 -7.89
C GLY A 180 11.53 -22.97 -6.42
N ILE A 181 12.37 -22.27 -5.67
CA ILE A 181 12.81 -22.66 -4.33
C ILE A 181 11.97 -21.98 -3.25
N ILE A 182 11.66 -22.74 -2.20
CA ILE A 182 11.02 -22.27 -0.96
C ILE A 182 12.07 -22.23 0.14
N GLU A 183 12.57 -21.04 0.45
CA GLU A 183 13.66 -20.85 1.42
C GLU A 183 13.21 -20.98 2.88
N ASN A 184 11.92 -20.79 3.17
CA ASN A 184 11.40 -20.73 4.53
C ASN A 184 10.78 -22.07 4.92
N GLU A 185 11.30 -22.70 5.98
CA GLU A 185 10.84 -24.01 6.45
C GLU A 185 9.36 -24.04 6.86
N ASN A 186 8.84 -22.98 7.48
CA ASN A 186 7.42 -22.93 7.86
C ASN A 186 6.52 -22.84 6.62
N VAL A 187 6.96 -22.09 5.60
CA VAL A 187 6.27 -22.08 4.30
C VAL A 187 6.32 -23.46 3.66
N GLN A 188 7.45 -24.16 3.71
CA GLN A 188 7.60 -25.51 3.16
C GLN A 188 6.67 -26.52 3.85
N LYS A 189 6.52 -26.44 5.17
CA LYS A 189 5.58 -27.30 5.93
C LYS A 189 4.14 -27.11 5.45
N VAL A 190 3.66 -25.87 5.45
CA VAL A 190 2.31 -25.53 4.98
C VAL A 190 2.12 -25.89 3.51
N TRP A 191 3.17 -25.73 2.69
CA TRP A 191 3.14 -26.10 1.28
C TRP A 191 2.85 -27.59 1.07
N ASN A 192 3.44 -28.45 1.90
CA ASN A 192 3.30 -29.90 1.79
C ASN A 192 1.92 -30.40 2.27
N GLU A 193 1.25 -29.64 3.15
CA GLU A 193 -0.09 -29.96 3.68
C GLU A 193 -1.24 -29.48 2.77
N CYS A 194 -0.97 -28.49 1.91
CA CYS A 194 -1.92 -27.91 0.95
C CYS A 194 -1.77 -28.50 -0.46
#